data_AF-A0A7Y5HFT8-F1
#
_entry.id   AF-A0A7Y5HFT8-F1
#
_cell.length_a   1.000
_cell.length_b   1.000
_cell.length_c   1.000
_cell.angle_alpha   90.00
_cell.angle_beta   90.00
_cell.angle_gamma   90.00
#
_symmetry.space_group_name_H-M   'P 1'
#
loop_
_entity.id
_entity.type
_entity.pdbx_description
1 polymer ?
#
loop_
_entity_poly.entity_id
_entity_poly.type
_entity_poly.pdbx_seq_one_letter_code
_entity_poly.pdbx_strand_id
1 'polypeptide(L)'
;MASASERPAGQPDAQLELLLDAEVFAPQPLGRRNLLVGGGKLLWIGEEEPVLPEELGATVTDLGGARVVPGFVDAHAHVTGGGGEAVYASAVP
;
A
#
# COMPACT_ATOMS: atom_id res chain seq x y z
N MET A 1 -15.91 23.10 -7.10
CA MET A 1 -16.44 22.30 -5.98
C MET A 1 -16.50 20.86 -6.44
N ALA A 2 -15.47 20.07 -6.11
CA ALA A 2 -15.45 18.65 -6.45
C ALA A 2 -16.32 17.90 -5.43
N SER A 3 -17.36 17.23 -5.92
CA SER A 3 -18.22 16.38 -5.10
C SER A 3 -17.41 15.16 -4.64
N ALA A 4 -17.23 15.03 -3.33
CA ALA A 4 -16.73 13.80 -2.73
C ALA A 4 -17.81 12.73 -2.89
N SER A 5 -17.58 11.79 -3.80
CA SER A 5 -18.40 10.60 -3.95
C SER A 5 -18.03 9.64 -2.81
N GLU A 6 -18.93 9.46 -1.84
CA GLU A 6 -18.79 8.47 -0.78
C GLU A 6 -18.81 7.05 -1.40
N ARG A 7 -17.70 6.32 -1.32
CA ARG A 7 -17.54 5.00 -1.94
C ARG A 7 -17.75 3.86 -0.93
N PRO A 8 -18.45 2.79 -1.30
CA PRO A 8 -18.63 1.61 -0.45
C PRO A 8 -17.30 0.85 -0.25
N ALA A 9 -17.07 0.38 0.97
CA ALA A 9 -15.87 -0.35 1.35
C ALA A 9 -15.76 -1.69 0.57
N GLY A 10 -14.59 -1.94 -0.05
CA GLY A 10 -14.24 -3.24 -0.62
C GLY A 10 -14.09 -3.32 -2.14
N GLN A 11 -14.30 -2.22 -2.89
CA GLN A 11 -13.95 -2.17 -4.31
C GLN A 11 -12.56 -1.55 -4.47
N PRO A 12 -11.56 -2.27 -5.03
CA PRO A 12 -10.27 -1.66 -5.28
C PRO A 12 -10.49 -0.51 -6.25
N ASP A 13 -9.97 0.65 -5.88
CA ASP A 13 -9.93 1.80 -6.77
C ASP A 13 -9.33 1.38 -8.11
N ALA A 14 -10.00 1.75 -9.21
CA ALA A 14 -9.40 1.74 -10.54
C ALA A 14 -8.30 2.82 -10.68
N GLN A 15 -7.79 3.33 -9.56
CA GLN A 15 -6.75 4.34 -9.51
C GLN A 15 -5.40 3.65 -9.70
N LEU A 16 -4.67 4.14 -10.70
CA LEU A 16 -3.28 3.79 -10.93
C LEU A 16 -2.41 4.71 -10.08
N GLU A 17 -1.41 4.14 -9.42
CA GLU A 17 -0.42 4.85 -8.63
C GLU A 17 0.98 4.50 -9.12
N LEU A 18 1.74 5.50 -9.53
CA LEU A 18 3.14 5.39 -9.89
C LEU A 18 3.99 5.92 -8.73
N LEU A 19 4.70 5.02 -8.08
CA LEU A 19 5.66 5.33 -7.03
C LEU A 19 7.05 5.44 -7.65
N LEU A 20 7.66 6.61 -7.52
CA LEU A 20 9.01 6.87 -8.03
C LEU A 20 10.05 6.76 -6.92
N ASP A 21 11.26 6.35 -7.32
CA ASP A 21 12.47 6.51 -6.52
C ASP A 21 12.41 5.82 -5.14
N ALA A 22 11.98 4.56 -5.13
CA ALA A 22 11.88 3.69 -3.95
C ALA A 22 13.16 2.86 -3.73
N GLU A 23 13.60 2.68 -2.48
CA GLU A 23 14.56 1.63 -2.09
C GLU A 23 13.78 0.33 -1.80
N VAL A 24 13.74 -0.60 -2.75
CA VAL A 24 12.85 -1.78 -2.67
C VAL A 24 13.53 -2.99 -2.04
N PHE A 25 12.80 -3.68 -1.16
CA PHE A 25 13.16 -4.98 -0.59
C PHE A 25 12.10 -6.03 -0.90
N ALA A 26 12.49 -7.24 -1.33
CA ALA A 26 11.54 -8.29 -1.72
C ALA A 26 11.99 -9.76 -1.51
N PRO A 27 12.22 -10.22 -0.27
CA PRO A 27 12.65 -9.47 0.91
C PRO A 27 14.13 -9.03 0.84
N GLN A 28 14.91 -9.57 -0.11
CA GLN A 28 16.27 -9.12 -0.39
C GLN A 28 16.26 -7.71 -1.02
N PRO A 29 17.31 -6.90 -0.84
CA PRO A 29 17.41 -5.60 -1.49
C PRO A 29 17.41 -5.75 -3.01
N LEU A 30 16.54 -5.00 -3.69
CA LEU A 30 16.50 -4.86 -5.14
C LEU A 30 17.09 -3.53 -5.61
N GLY A 31 17.40 -2.60 -4.69
CA GLY A 31 17.95 -1.28 -5.00
C GLY A 31 16.88 -0.25 -5.36
N ARG A 32 17.29 0.81 -6.08
CA ARG A 32 16.41 1.91 -6.51
C ARG A 32 15.48 1.45 -7.62
N ARG A 33 14.16 1.62 -7.44
CA ARG A 33 13.12 1.18 -8.39
C ARG A 33 11.93 2.13 -8.39
N ASN A 34 11.19 2.10 -9.48
CA ASN A 34 9.86 2.67 -9.62
C ASN A 34 8.82 1.53 -9.62
N LEU A 35 7.61 1.78 -9.12
CA LEU A 35 6.54 0.78 -9.00
C LEU A 35 5.24 1.34 -9.55
N LEU A 36 4.54 0.55 -10.36
CA LEU A 36 3.17 0.84 -10.76
C LEU A 36 2.21 -0.09 -10.00
N VAL A 37 1.25 0.49 -9.30
CA VAL A 37 0.23 -0.21 -8.52
C VAL A 37 -1.15 0.16 -9.05
N GLY A 38 -2.07 -0.79 -9.09
CA GLY A 38 -3.44 -0.54 -9.49
C GLY A 38 -4.33 -1.75 -9.25
N GLY A 39 -5.61 -1.53 -8.94
CA GLY A 39 -6.56 -2.62 -8.70
C GLY A 39 -6.16 -3.55 -7.55
N GLY A 40 -5.41 -3.06 -6.57
CA GLY A 40 -4.88 -3.86 -5.45
C GLY A 40 -3.75 -4.82 -5.85
N LYS A 41 -3.05 -4.56 -6.96
CA LYS A 41 -1.94 -5.38 -7.46
C LYS A 41 -0.72 -4.52 -7.77
N LEU A 42 0.46 -5.12 -7.63
CA LEU A 42 1.68 -4.61 -8.25
C LEU A 42 1.64 -4.95 -9.75
N LEU A 43 1.57 -3.93 -10.61
CA LEU A 43 1.43 -4.07 -12.05
C LEU A 43 2.78 -4.07 -12.76
N TRP A 44 3.75 -3.33 -12.25
CA TRP A 44 5.09 -3.23 -12.82
C TRP A 44 6.13 -2.77 -11.79
N ILE A 45 7.39 -3.18 -11.98
CA ILE A 45 8.56 -2.74 -11.23
C ILE A 45 9.77 -2.63 -12.17
N GLY A 46 10.57 -1.57 -12.05
CA GLY A 46 11.77 -1.40 -12.86
C GLY A 46 12.65 -0.24 -12.43
N GLU A 47 13.80 -0.10 -13.11
CA GLU A 47 14.81 0.93 -12.80
C GLU A 47 14.50 2.27 -13.44
N GLU A 48 14.00 2.25 -14.67
CA GLU A 48 13.70 3.45 -15.44
C GLU A 48 12.35 4.04 -15.02
N GLU A 49 12.19 5.36 -15.14
CA GLU A 49 10.89 5.99 -14.94
C GLU A 49 9.96 5.64 -16.10
N PRO A 50 8.82 4.96 -15.86
CA PRO A 50 7.93 4.57 -16.94
C PRO A 50 7.15 5.80 -17.46
N VAL A 51 7.06 5.92 -18.78
CA VAL A 51 6.20 6.93 -19.41
C VAL A 51 4.77 6.39 -19.49
N LEU A 52 3.85 7.04 -18.78
CA LEU A 52 2.42 6.71 -18.81
C LEU A 52 1.65 7.79 -19.58
N PRO A 53 0.69 7.40 -20.46
CA PRO A 53 -0.25 8.35 -21.05
C PRO A 53 -1.06 9.09 -19.98
N GLU A 54 -1.25 10.40 -20.14
CA GLU A 54 -1.99 11.24 -19.19
C GLU A 54 -3.45 10.78 -19.03
N GLU A 55 -4.03 10.20 -20.09
CA GLU A 55 -5.40 9.67 -20.10
C GLU A 55 -5.61 8.52 -19.12
N LEU A 56 -4.54 7.88 -18.65
CA LEU A 56 -4.60 6.86 -17.61
C LEU A 56 -4.87 7.46 -16.22
N GLY A 57 -4.65 8.77 -16.04
CA GLY A 57 -4.93 9.46 -14.78
C GLY A 57 -4.18 8.90 -13.58
N ALA A 58 -2.96 8.40 -13.77
CA ALA A 58 -2.16 7.83 -12.70
C ALA A 58 -1.74 8.92 -11.70
N THR A 59 -1.90 8.65 -10.41
CA THR A 59 -1.32 9.51 -9.37
C THR A 59 0.16 9.18 -9.25
N VAL A 60 1.01 10.21 -9.33
CA VAL A 60 2.45 10.05 -9.25
C VAL A 60 2.94 10.55 -7.89
N THR A 61 3.68 9.70 -7.19
CA THR A 61 4.27 10.01 -5.89
C THR A 61 5.77 9.72 -5.92
N ASP A 62 6.59 10.75 -5.74
CA ASP A 62 8.04 10.58 -5.55
C ASP A 62 8.33 10.26 -4.08
N LEU A 63 8.96 9.10 -3.84
CA LEU A 63 9.32 8.62 -2.51
C LEU A 63 10.71 9.08 -2.07
N GLY A 64 11.50 9.69 -2.95
CA GLY A 64 12.75 10.39 -2.64
C GLY A 64 13.77 9.57 -1.86
N GLY A 65 13.83 8.25 -2.04
CA GLY A 65 14.68 7.41 -1.20
C GLY A 65 13.97 6.37 -0.35
N ALA A 66 12.67 6.54 -0.08
CA ALA A 66 12.02 5.81 0.98
C ALA A 66 12.00 4.30 0.71
N ARG A 67 12.03 3.53 1.81
CA ARG A 67 12.01 2.08 1.76
C ARG A 67 10.62 1.57 1.46
N VAL A 68 10.54 0.68 0.48
CA VAL A 68 9.32 -0.08 0.19
C VAL A 68 9.61 -1.55 0.48
N VAL A 69 8.80 -2.13 1.37
CA VAL A 69 8.92 -3.51 1.84
C VAL A 69 7.58 -4.23 1.64
N PRO A 70 7.56 -5.57 1.58
CA PRO A 70 6.29 -6.29 1.62
C PRO A 70 5.56 -5.96 2.92
N GLY A 71 4.25 -5.78 2.83
CA GLY A 71 3.42 -5.57 4.03
C GLY A 71 3.59 -6.72 5.01
N PHE A 72 3.62 -6.40 6.31
CA PHE A 72 3.77 -7.42 7.33
C PHE A 72 2.55 -8.33 7.39
N VAL A 73 2.81 -9.63 7.53
CA VAL A 73 1.78 -10.65 7.75
C VAL A 73 1.89 -11.09 9.20
N ASP A 74 0.95 -10.66 10.02
CA ASP A 74 0.84 -11.10 11.41
C ASP A 74 -0.09 -12.32 11.49
N ALA A 75 0.50 -13.48 11.82
CA ALA A 75 -0.23 -14.74 11.96
C ALA A 75 -0.89 -14.90 13.34
N HIS A 76 -0.66 -13.98 14.28
CA HIS A 76 -1.14 -14.09 15.65
C HIS A 76 -1.60 -12.74 16.18
N ALA A 77 -2.84 -12.38 15.86
CA ALA A 77 -3.50 -11.19 16.38
C ALA A 77 -4.80 -11.56 17.13
N HIS A 78 -5.01 -10.93 18.27
CA HIS A 78 -6.31 -10.89 18.94
C HIS A 78 -7.17 -9.82 18.27
N VAL A 79 -7.77 -10.13 17.11
CA VAL A 79 -8.50 -9.14 16.28
C VAL A 79 -9.71 -8.52 17.00
N THR A 80 -10.32 -9.25 17.94
CA THR A 80 -11.48 -8.80 18.73
C THR A 80 -11.10 -8.31 20.13
N GLY A 81 -9.82 -8.08 20.39
CA GLY A 81 -9.28 -7.84 21.72
C GLY A 81 -8.89 -9.11 22.46
N GLY A 82 -7.97 -8.95 23.41
CA GLY A 82 -7.43 -10.02 24.26
C GLY A 82 -7.67 -9.74 25.74
N GLY A 83 -7.16 -10.61 26.61
CA GLY A 83 -7.32 -10.47 28.06
C GLY A 83 -8.70 -10.94 28.55
N GLY A 84 -9.16 -10.41 29.70
CA GLY A 84 -10.40 -10.85 30.36
C GLY A 84 -10.31 -12.12 31.22
N GLU A 85 -9.17 -12.82 31.17
CA GLU A 85 -8.96 -14.08 31.92
C GLU A 85 -8.93 -13.92 33.46
N ALA A 86 -8.63 -12.72 33.96
CA ALA A 86 -8.62 -12.44 35.40
C ALA A 86 -9.92 -11.78 35.87
N VAL A 87 -10.40 -10.78 35.14
CA VAL A 87 -11.65 -10.06 35.40
C VAL A 87 -12.06 -9.35 34.12
N TYR A 88 -13.36 -9.03 33.96
CA TYR A 88 -13.86 -8.26 32.82
C TYR A 88 -13.07 -6.96 32.55
N ALA A 89 -12.60 -6.27 33.60
CA ALA A 89 -11.79 -5.07 33.49
C ALA A 89 -10.38 -5.28 32.91
N SER A 90 -9.92 -6.53 32.77
CA SER A 90 -8.63 -6.85 32.15
C SER A 90 -8.74 -7.15 30.65
N ALA A 91 -9.92 -6.98 30.04
CA ALA A 91 -10.09 -7.06 28.60
C ALA A 91 -9.57 -5.76 27.95
N VAL A 92 -8.86 -5.90 26.83
CA VAL A 92 -8.30 -4.78 26.06
C VAL A 92 -8.72 -4.92 24.59
N PRO A 93 -9.14 -3.83 23.91
CA PRO A 93 -9.47 -3.88 22.48
C PRO A 93 -8.28 -4.33 21.61
#